data_AF-A0A1U7LWY3-F1
#
_entry.id   AF-A0A1U7LWY3-F1
#
_cell.length_a   1.000
_cell.length_b   1.000
_cell.length_c   1.000
_cell.angle_alpha   90.00
_cell.angle_beta   90.00
_cell.angle_gamma   90.00
#
_symmetry.space_group_name_H-M   'P 1'
#
loop_
_entity.id
_entity.type
_entity.pdbx_description
1 polymer ?
#
loop_
_entity_poly.entity_id
_entity_poly.type
_entity_poly.pdbx_seq_one_letter_code
_entity_poly.pdbx_strand_id
1 'polypeptide(L)'
;QDRSINLSRHLQNRKAVDQLLGPVIDDIVISPATIMRLSESDINDAWLKDLDEVERKIDLLNVGRYRKVAAVNEVHPYLEKLQIKIIERTRNFIVDLIKAIRFPDANLSSLQQLSFLRCTRPFSFLKRHNEQLATELGQAYVNTLRWYYTSHFERFSKILSKLQYRLLDRSEVLAKDTRVSRGGLFAAAAALTKPLISEEPFQLGDRIKILTSQESNIINSHMAEDTKRYFHLETIFNSFNYVLIDNASAEYLFLVEFFGYSNDRTSSIFQEIFQPSFNIGMVNILLYPQTHVKNLISTFISENTDVHGLLLCIRLTQAYAFELQRRRIPVLENYINAILIHLWPRFQRAMDTHGESLRKNGATMKPFQNNESDTVPHPLTQQFAQFLQGILSLETIDAENEPINSRSGFLPRTKLMF
;
A
#
# COMPACT_ATOMS: atom_id res chain seq x y z
N GLN A 1 20.86 -79.71 23.44
CA GLN A 1 20.56 -78.93 22.21
C GLN A 1 19.14 -78.35 22.22
N ASP A 2 18.15 -79.01 22.80
CA ASP A 2 16.74 -78.54 22.81
C ASP A 2 16.49 -77.19 23.50
N ARG A 3 17.28 -76.84 24.53
CA ARG A 3 17.19 -75.52 25.19
C ARG A 3 17.52 -74.37 24.25
N SER A 4 18.52 -74.53 23.37
CA SER A 4 18.92 -73.48 22.42
C SER A 4 17.90 -73.30 21.30
N ILE A 5 17.28 -74.39 20.84
CA ILE A 5 16.23 -74.36 19.81
C ILE A 5 14.97 -73.67 20.35
N ASN A 6 14.57 -74.00 21.59
CA ASN A 6 13.44 -73.33 22.25
C ASN A 6 13.70 -71.84 22.49
N LEU A 7 14.91 -71.47 22.92
CA LEU A 7 15.27 -70.06 23.11
C LEU A 7 15.24 -69.29 21.80
N SER A 8 15.77 -69.87 20.71
CA SER A 8 15.72 -69.28 19.36
C SER A 8 14.28 -69.08 18.89
N ARG A 9 13.40 -70.06 19.12
CA ARG A 9 11.98 -69.97 18.78
C ARG A 9 11.27 -68.86 19.57
N HIS A 10 11.55 -68.72 20.87
CA HIS A 10 11.00 -67.63 21.68
C HIS A 10 11.50 -66.25 21.21
N LEU A 11 12.77 -66.16 20.78
CA LEU A 11 13.35 -64.93 20.26
C LEU A 11 12.73 -64.53 18.92
N GLN A 12 12.51 -65.49 18.02
CA GLN A 12 11.79 -65.27 16.76
C GLN A 12 10.34 -64.84 16.99
N ASN A 13 9.63 -65.51 17.91
CA ASN A 13 8.26 -65.13 18.24
C ASN A 13 8.19 -63.71 18.84
N ARG A 14 9.14 -63.34 19.72
CA ARG A 14 9.23 -61.98 20.25
C ARG A 14 9.50 -60.95 19.16
N LYS A 15 10.45 -61.22 18.26
CA LYS A 15 10.73 -60.32 17.12
C LYS A 15 9.53 -60.17 16.19
N ALA A 16 8.81 -61.26 15.90
CA ALA A 16 7.61 -61.21 15.07
C ALA A 16 6.48 -60.39 15.72
N VAL A 17 6.31 -60.52 17.04
CA VAL A 17 5.33 -59.72 17.80
C VAL A 17 5.75 -58.25 17.85
N ASP A 18 7.03 -57.96 18.09
CA ASP A 18 7.57 -56.60 18.14
C ASP A 18 7.46 -55.88 16.79
N GLN A 19 7.68 -56.59 15.68
CA GLN A 19 7.46 -56.08 14.33
C GLN A 19 6.00 -55.73 14.04
N LEU A 20 5.03 -56.39 14.70
CA LEU A 20 3.60 -56.14 14.51
C LEU A 20 3.07 -55.08 15.47
N LEU A 21 3.50 -55.07 16.74
CA LEU A 21 2.99 -54.17 17.77
C LEU A 21 3.78 -52.87 17.88
N GLY A 22 5.09 -52.88 17.64
CA GLY A 22 5.95 -51.71 17.72
C GLY A 22 5.41 -50.51 16.93
N PRO A 23 5.13 -50.66 15.61
CA PRO A 23 4.59 -49.57 14.80
C PRO A 23 3.24 -49.04 15.32
N VAL A 24 2.37 -49.92 15.83
CA VAL A 24 1.05 -49.53 16.36
C VAL A 24 1.20 -48.73 17.66
N ILE A 25 2.15 -49.13 18.52
CA ILE A 25 2.44 -48.44 19.76
C ILE A 25 3.07 -47.07 19.46
N ASP A 26 4.04 -47.00 18.55
CA ASP A 26 4.70 -45.74 18.16
C ASP A 26 3.71 -44.74 17.52
N ASP A 27 2.74 -45.25 16.75
CA ASP A 27 1.68 -44.45 16.13
C ASP A 27 0.67 -43.90 17.15
N ILE A 28 0.48 -44.56 18.31
CA ILE A 28 -0.53 -44.18 19.32
C ILE A 28 0.10 -43.40 20.49
N VAL A 29 1.32 -43.73 20.90
CA VAL A 29 1.95 -43.19 22.11
C VAL A 29 2.37 -41.74 21.86
N ILE A 30 1.93 -40.84 22.73
CA ILE A 30 2.41 -39.46 22.77
C ILE A 30 3.24 -39.27 24.03
N SER A 31 4.46 -38.78 23.87
CA SER A 31 5.34 -38.52 25.01
C SER A 31 4.71 -37.48 25.94
N PRO A 32 4.70 -37.70 27.27
CA PRO A 32 4.22 -36.70 28.23
C PRO A 32 4.93 -35.36 28.10
N ALA A 33 6.21 -35.37 27.70
CA ALA A 33 6.96 -34.15 27.44
C ALA A 33 6.39 -33.34 26.26
N THR A 34 5.90 -34.00 25.22
CA THR A 34 5.22 -33.38 24.08
C THR A 34 3.89 -32.76 24.53
N ILE A 35 3.13 -33.44 25.39
CA ILE A 35 1.89 -32.92 25.95
C ILE A 35 2.15 -31.66 26.78
N MET A 36 3.14 -31.71 27.69
CA MET A 36 3.50 -30.56 28.52
C MET A 36 3.97 -29.35 27.70
N ARG A 37 4.80 -29.57 26.67
CA ARG A 37 5.23 -28.49 25.77
C ARG A 37 4.04 -27.89 25.05
N LEU A 38 3.16 -28.71 24.48
CA LEU A 38 1.98 -28.23 23.77
C LEU A 38 1.00 -27.50 24.71
N SER A 39 0.91 -27.89 25.98
CA SER A 39 -0.03 -27.30 26.93
C SER A 39 0.48 -26.06 27.65
N GLU A 40 1.78 -25.94 27.93
CA GLU A 40 2.34 -24.92 28.82
C GLU A 40 3.39 -24.02 28.14
N SER A 41 4.22 -24.54 27.23
CA SER A 41 5.36 -23.78 26.69
C SER A 41 5.00 -22.78 25.59
N ASP A 42 5.87 -21.80 25.38
CA ASP A 42 5.71 -20.80 24.31
C ASP A 42 5.75 -21.43 22.91
N ILE A 43 5.14 -20.74 21.95
CA ILE A 43 5.11 -21.16 20.54
C ILE A 43 6.47 -20.89 19.91
N ASN A 44 7.34 -21.91 19.96
CA ASN A 44 8.67 -21.91 19.35
C ASN A 44 8.78 -23.02 18.31
N ASP A 45 9.94 -23.14 17.66
CA ASP A 45 10.14 -24.13 16.59
C ASP A 45 10.04 -25.57 17.10
N ALA A 46 10.29 -25.81 18.40
CA ALA A 46 10.08 -27.12 19.02
C ALA A 46 8.58 -27.43 19.19
N TRP A 47 7.80 -26.45 19.64
CA TRP A 47 6.34 -26.55 19.74
C TRP A 47 5.70 -26.84 18.37
N LEU A 48 6.22 -26.25 17.29
CA LEU A 48 5.75 -26.52 15.92
C LEU A 48 6.01 -27.96 15.49
N LYS A 49 7.19 -28.51 15.81
CA LYS A 49 7.51 -29.92 15.51
C LYS A 49 6.61 -30.88 16.29
N ASP A 50 6.37 -30.57 17.56
CA ASP A 50 5.45 -31.34 18.41
C ASP A 50 4.01 -31.28 17.88
N LEU A 51 3.57 -30.13 17.36
CA LEU A 51 2.27 -29.98 16.73
C LEU A 51 2.14 -30.87 15.47
N ASP A 52 3.17 -30.89 14.61
CA ASP A 52 3.20 -31.74 13.42
C ASP A 52 3.17 -33.24 13.76
N GLU A 53 3.78 -33.63 14.86
CA GLU A 53 3.74 -35.01 15.37
C GLU A 53 2.32 -35.36 15.84
N VAL A 54 1.69 -34.49 16.62
CA VAL A 54 0.34 -34.72 17.14
C VAL A 54 -0.71 -34.71 16.02
N GLU A 55 -0.61 -33.81 15.03
CA GLU A 55 -1.54 -33.81 13.90
C GLU A 55 -1.44 -35.10 13.07
N ARG A 56 -0.23 -35.60 12.82
CA ARG A 56 -0.03 -36.90 12.14
C ARG A 56 -0.71 -38.03 12.90
N LYS A 57 -0.61 -38.05 14.22
CA LYS A 57 -1.24 -39.08 15.06
C LYS A 57 -2.76 -38.95 15.06
N ILE A 58 -3.30 -37.74 15.14
CA ILE A 58 -4.74 -37.49 15.02
C ILE A 58 -5.27 -38.00 13.67
N ASP A 59 -4.57 -37.70 12.57
CA ASP A 59 -4.96 -38.14 11.23
C ASP A 59 -4.94 -39.68 11.09
N LEU A 60 -3.92 -40.36 11.62
CA LEU A 60 -3.83 -41.82 11.61
C LEU A 60 -5.00 -42.50 12.34
N LEU A 61 -5.43 -41.91 13.46
CA LEU A 61 -6.54 -42.43 14.27
C LEU A 61 -7.90 -42.17 13.59
N ASN A 62 -8.07 -41.01 12.97
CA ASN A 62 -9.28 -40.64 12.24
C ASN A 62 -9.52 -41.52 10.99
N VAL A 63 -8.45 -41.97 10.32
CA VAL A 63 -8.53 -42.91 9.18
C VAL A 63 -9.01 -44.31 9.63
N GLY A 64 -9.04 -44.59 10.94
CA GLY A 64 -9.60 -45.82 11.49
C GLY A 64 -8.71 -47.05 11.32
N ARG A 65 -7.42 -46.86 11.00
CA ARG A 65 -6.44 -47.94 10.75
C ARG A 65 -6.34 -48.94 11.91
N TYR A 66 -6.59 -48.47 13.14
CA TYR A 66 -6.46 -49.25 14.37
C TYR A 66 -7.75 -49.34 15.20
N ARG A 67 -8.92 -49.16 14.58
CA ARG A 67 -10.23 -49.09 15.28
C ARG A 67 -10.61 -50.34 16.08
N LYS A 68 -9.95 -51.48 15.84
CA LYS A 68 -10.15 -52.74 16.56
C LYS A 68 -9.30 -52.86 17.84
N VAL A 69 -8.40 -51.91 18.11
CA VAL A 69 -7.51 -51.92 19.27
C VAL A 69 -8.15 -51.14 20.41
N ALA A 70 -8.34 -51.76 21.58
CA ALA A 70 -9.00 -51.12 22.73
C ALA A 70 -8.26 -49.86 23.21
N ALA A 71 -6.92 -49.88 23.22
CA ALA A 71 -6.09 -48.75 23.62
C ALA A 71 -6.30 -47.49 22.76
N VAL A 72 -6.68 -47.64 21.49
CA VAL A 72 -7.01 -46.50 20.61
C VAL A 72 -8.24 -45.76 21.12
N ASN A 73 -9.26 -46.51 21.54
CA ASN A 73 -10.50 -45.94 22.07
C ASN A 73 -10.27 -45.25 23.43
N GLU A 74 -9.29 -45.71 24.21
CA GLU A 74 -8.90 -45.07 25.48
C GLU A 74 -8.09 -43.78 25.27
N VAL A 75 -7.21 -43.72 24.27
CA VAL A 75 -6.36 -42.55 23.99
C VAL A 75 -7.11 -41.44 23.27
N HIS A 76 -8.10 -41.78 22.45
CA HIS A 76 -8.91 -40.82 21.68
C HIS A 76 -9.43 -39.61 22.48
N PRO A 77 -10.09 -39.76 23.66
CA PRO A 77 -10.59 -38.61 24.42
C PRO A 77 -9.48 -37.70 24.97
N TYR A 78 -8.27 -38.23 25.23
CA TYR A 78 -7.13 -37.40 25.66
C TYR A 78 -6.56 -36.59 24.50
N LEU A 79 -6.56 -37.16 23.30
CA LEU A 79 -6.19 -36.47 22.08
C LEU A 79 -7.14 -35.34 21.72
N GLU A 80 -8.45 -35.56 21.84
CA GLU A 80 -9.45 -34.50 21.66
C GLU A 80 -9.24 -33.35 22.66
N LYS A 81 -8.96 -33.68 23.93
CA LYS A 81 -8.64 -32.66 24.94
C LYS A 81 -7.37 -31.89 24.60
N LEU A 82 -6.32 -32.57 24.12
CA LEU A 82 -5.09 -31.93 23.68
C LEU A 82 -5.32 -31.02 22.47
N GLN A 83 -6.11 -31.47 21.50
CA GLN A 83 -6.52 -30.68 20.34
C GLN A 83 -7.26 -29.41 20.77
N ILE A 84 -8.24 -29.51 21.69
CA ILE A 84 -8.95 -28.35 22.23
C ILE A 84 -7.96 -27.38 22.91
N LYS A 85 -6.98 -27.90 23.67
CA LYS A 85 -5.97 -27.08 24.34
C LYS A 85 -5.06 -26.34 23.35
N ILE A 86 -4.64 -27.01 22.27
CA ILE A 86 -3.82 -26.41 21.20
C ILE A 86 -4.61 -25.30 20.50
N ILE A 87 -5.89 -25.54 20.20
CA ILE A 87 -6.79 -24.53 19.61
C ILE A 87 -6.93 -23.32 20.54
N GLU A 88 -7.14 -23.54 21.85
CA GLU A 88 -7.23 -22.47 22.84
C GLU A 88 -5.96 -21.61 22.89
N ARG A 89 -4.78 -22.24 22.93
CA ARG A 89 -3.48 -21.54 22.94
C ARG A 89 -3.25 -20.74 21.67
N THR A 90 -3.50 -21.35 20.52
CA THR A 90 -3.36 -20.69 19.21
C THR A 90 -4.28 -19.48 19.11
N ARG A 91 -5.54 -19.62 19.54
CA ARG A 91 -6.50 -18.52 19.61
C ARG A 91 -5.98 -17.39 20.50
N ASN A 92 -5.54 -17.68 21.73
CA ASN A 92 -5.06 -16.66 22.66
C ASN A 92 -3.88 -15.89 22.08
N PHE A 93 -2.92 -16.60 21.49
CA PHE A 93 -1.77 -15.99 20.83
C PHE A 93 -2.17 -15.05 19.69
N ILE A 94 -3.05 -15.50 18.77
CA ILE A 94 -3.54 -14.64 17.66
C ILE A 94 -4.31 -13.43 18.19
N VAL A 95 -5.15 -13.61 19.20
CA VAL A 95 -5.90 -12.51 19.82
C VAL A 95 -4.94 -11.47 20.42
N ASP A 96 -3.87 -11.90 21.08
CA ASP A 96 -2.89 -10.99 21.66
C ASP A 96 -2.07 -10.27 20.57
N LEU A 97 -1.76 -10.95 19.46
CA LEU A 97 -1.17 -10.31 18.29
C LEU A 97 -2.11 -9.26 17.66
N ILE A 98 -3.41 -9.57 17.50
CA ILE A 98 -4.40 -8.62 16.98
C ILE A 98 -4.54 -7.41 17.92
N LYS A 99 -4.52 -7.62 19.24
CA LYS A 99 -4.51 -6.52 20.20
C LYS A 99 -3.24 -5.69 20.09
N ALA A 100 -2.08 -6.31 19.83
CA ALA A 100 -0.81 -5.61 19.69
C ALA A 100 -0.82 -4.60 18.52
N ILE A 101 -1.56 -4.87 17.45
CA ILE A 101 -1.74 -3.95 16.31
C ILE A 101 -2.45 -2.65 16.74
N ARG A 102 -3.24 -2.68 17.82
CA ARG A 102 -4.01 -1.51 18.28
C ARG A 102 -3.17 -0.48 19.02
N PHE A 103 -1.92 -0.80 19.36
CA PHE A 103 -1.04 0.17 20.01
C PHE A 103 -0.59 1.25 19.02
N PRO A 104 -0.61 2.54 19.40
CA PRO A 104 -0.29 3.66 18.50
C PRO A 104 1.11 3.61 17.86
N ASP A 105 2.10 3.05 18.58
CA ASP A 105 3.49 2.94 18.13
C ASP A 105 3.83 1.53 17.62
N ALA A 106 2.81 0.74 17.26
CA ALA A 106 3.03 -0.62 16.78
C ALA A 106 3.64 -0.61 15.37
N ASN A 107 4.83 -1.21 15.26
CA ASN A 107 5.44 -1.53 13.97
C ASN A 107 4.74 -2.75 13.36
N LEU A 108 3.67 -2.51 12.58
CA LEU A 108 2.86 -3.57 11.98
C LEU A 108 3.70 -4.55 11.14
N SER A 109 4.62 -4.04 10.32
CA SER A 109 5.49 -4.88 9.48
C SER A 109 6.35 -5.84 10.31
N SER A 110 6.90 -5.37 11.44
CA SER A 110 7.69 -6.21 12.34
C SER A 110 6.82 -7.27 13.03
N LEU A 111 5.60 -6.91 13.45
CA LEU A 111 4.66 -7.88 14.04
C LEU A 111 4.25 -8.96 13.03
N GLN A 112 3.97 -8.57 11.79
CA GLN A 112 3.62 -9.49 10.71
C GLN A 112 4.77 -10.46 10.41
N GLN A 113 5.99 -9.95 10.22
CA GLN A 113 7.15 -10.77 9.86
C GLN A 113 7.64 -11.68 10.99
N LEU A 114 7.73 -11.17 12.22
CA LEU A 114 8.37 -11.91 13.33
C LEU A 114 7.40 -12.81 14.09
N SER A 115 6.12 -12.45 14.15
CA SER A 115 5.14 -13.11 15.02
C SER A 115 4.03 -13.81 14.25
N PHE A 116 3.37 -13.13 13.31
CA PHE A 116 2.28 -13.75 12.55
C PHE A 116 2.77 -14.87 11.64
N LEU A 117 3.87 -14.70 10.91
CA LEU A 117 4.38 -15.77 10.04
C LEU A 117 4.78 -17.05 10.80
N ARG A 118 5.22 -16.93 12.06
CA ARG A 118 5.46 -18.11 12.93
C ARG A 118 4.17 -18.81 13.33
N CYS A 119 3.05 -18.08 13.31
CA CYS A 119 1.72 -18.59 13.63
C CYS A 119 1.00 -19.23 12.43
N THR A 120 1.55 -19.17 11.22
CA THR A 120 0.92 -19.75 10.00
C THR A 120 0.57 -21.23 10.18
N ARG A 121 1.49 -22.01 10.74
CA ARG A 121 1.29 -23.45 10.96
C ARG A 121 0.26 -23.77 12.06
N PRO A 122 0.34 -23.16 13.26
CA PRO A 122 -0.72 -23.27 14.28
C PRO A 122 -2.09 -22.85 13.77
N PHE A 123 -2.16 -21.75 13.00
CA PHE A 123 -3.42 -21.26 12.43
C PHE A 123 -4.01 -22.25 11.41
N SER A 124 -3.17 -22.89 10.59
CA SER A 124 -3.60 -23.94 9.66
C SER A 124 -4.21 -25.14 10.38
N PHE A 125 -3.59 -25.56 11.51
CA PHE A 125 -4.15 -26.61 12.38
C PHE A 125 -5.50 -26.19 12.95
N LEU A 126 -5.61 -24.97 13.49
CA LEU A 126 -6.86 -24.42 14.03
C LEU A 126 -7.96 -24.40 12.95
N LYS A 127 -7.65 -23.96 11.73
CA LYS A 127 -8.60 -23.90 10.61
C LYS A 127 -9.14 -25.26 10.23
N ARG A 128 -8.31 -26.31 10.24
CA ARG A 128 -8.72 -27.69 9.91
C ARG A 128 -9.68 -28.28 10.94
N HIS A 129 -9.47 -27.95 12.21
CA HIS A 129 -10.23 -28.52 13.32
C HIS A 129 -11.41 -27.65 13.80
N ASN A 130 -11.37 -26.34 13.55
CA ASN A 130 -12.42 -25.39 13.89
C ASN A 130 -12.42 -24.22 12.88
N GLU A 131 -13.09 -24.43 11.74
CA GLU A 131 -13.19 -23.45 10.67
C GLU A 131 -13.94 -22.17 11.09
N GLN A 132 -14.95 -22.31 11.96
CA GLN A 132 -15.71 -21.17 12.46
C GLN A 132 -14.81 -20.20 13.23
N LEU A 133 -14.03 -20.71 14.19
CA LEU A 133 -13.11 -19.89 14.98
C LEU A 133 -12.03 -19.25 14.10
N ALA A 134 -11.51 -19.96 13.09
CA ALA A 134 -10.55 -19.39 12.15
C ALA A 134 -11.14 -18.20 11.37
N THR A 135 -12.41 -18.31 10.97
CA THR A 135 -13.12 -17.25 10.26
C THR A 135 -13.36 -16.05 11.17
N GLU A 136 -13.75 -16.26 12.42
CA GLU A 136 -13.93 -15.19 13.42
C GLU A 136 -12.61 -14.46 13.72
N LEU A 137 -11.50 -15.19 13.89
CA LEU A 137 -10.17 -14.60 14.09
C LEU A 137 -9.70 -13.83 12.85
N GLY A 138 -9.92 -14.38 11.65
CA GLY A 138 -9.65 -13.69 10.39
C GLY A 138 -10.42 -12.39 10.27
N GLN A 139 -11.73 -12.39 10.59
CA GLN A 139 -12.53 -11.17 10.55
C GLN A 139 -12.09 -10.15 11.61
N ALA A 140 -11.69 -10.59 12.81
CA ALA A 140 -11.16 -9.71 13.84
C ALA A 140 -9.85 -9.03 13.40
N TYR A 141 -9.00 -9.76 12.68
CA TYR A 141 -7.79 -9.21 12.04
C TYR A 141 -8.15 -8.14 11.00
N VAL A 142 -9.04 -8.48 10.06
CA VAL A 142 -9.52 -7.57 8.99
C VAL A 142 -10.11 -6.28 9.57
N ASN A 143 -10.99 -6.39 10.56
CA ASN A 143 -11.61 -5.23 11.20
C ASN A 143 -10.57 -4.36 11.93
N THR A 144 -9.58 -4.98 12.57
CA THR A 144 -8.53 -4.26 13.29
C THR A 144 -7.59 -3.55 12.32
N LEU A 145 -7.22 -4.19 11.21
CA LEU A 145 -6.42 -3.55 10.16
C LEU A 145 -7.16 -2.42 9.44
N ARG A 146 -8.45 -2.62 9.13
CA ARG A 146 -9.28 -1.56 8.56
C ARG A 146 -9.24 -0.33 9.46
N TRP A 147 -9.48 -0.51 10.76
CA TRP A 147 -9.38 0.57 11.73
C TRP A 147 -7.96 1.18 11.78
N TYR A 148 -6.92 0.35 11.81
CA TYR A 148 -5.52 0.79 11.87
C TYR A 148 -5.17 1.69 10.68
N TYR A 149 -5.33 1.19 9.44
CA TYR A 149 -4.97 1.95 8.24
C TYR A 149 -5.84 3.19 8.09
N THR A 150 -7.15 3.09 8.30
CA THR A 150 -8.06 4.25 8.23
C THR A 150 -7.62 5.35 9.19
N SER A 151 -7.36 5.01 10.46
CA SER A 151 -6.92 5.99 11.47
C SER A 151 -5.57 6.63 11.12
N HIS A 152 -4.62 5.84 10.61
CA HIS A 152 -3.31 6.32 10.20
C HIS A 152 -3.39 7.26 9.00
N PHE A 153 -4.13 6.88 7.95
CA PHE A 153 -4.28 7.71 6.74
C PHE A 153 -5.16 8.94 6.97
N GLU A 154 -6.14 8.90 7.88
CA GLU A 154 -6.86 10.10 8.32
C GLU A 154 -5.93 11.07 9.06
N ARG A 155 -5.09 10.56 9.98
CA ARG A 155 -4.12 11.39 10.68
C ARG A 155 -3.10 11.98 9.70
N PHE A 156 -2.63 11.16 8.76
CA PHE A 156 -1.67 11.59 7.75
C PHE A 156 -2.25 12.65 6.80
N SER A 157 -3.47 12.44 6.29
CA SER A 157 -4.19 13.44 5.49
C SER A 157 -4.36 14.75 6.28
N LYS A 158 -4.71 14.69 7.58
CA LYS A 158 -4.79 15.88 8.44
C LYS A 158 -3.45 16.61 8.57
N ILE A 159 -2.34 15.89 8.71
CA ILE A 159 -0.99 16.49 8.75
C ILE A 159 -0.69 17.18 7.43
N LEU A 160 -0.92 16.51 6.30
CA LEU A 160 -0.68 17.08 4.97
C LEU A 160 -1.56 18.32 4.72
N SER A 161 -2.78 18.35 5.25
CA SER A 161 -3.68 19.51 5.12
C SER A 161 -3.21 20.77 5.87
N LYS A 162 -2.32 20.63 6.87
CA LYS A 162 -1.75 21.76 7.61
C LYS A 162 -0.55 22.39 6.94
N LEU A 163 0.02 21.74 5.93
CA LEU A 163 1.20 22.22 5.23
C LEU A 163 0.86 23.47 4.40
N GLN A 164 1.79 24.42 4.36
CA GLN A 164 1.69 25.56 3.46
C GLN A 164 2.03 25.08 2.04
N TYR A 165 1.11 25.28 1.10
CA TYR A 165 1.26 24.86 -0.29
C TYR A 165 1.34 26.07 -1.23
N ARG A 166 2.08 25.93 -2.33
CA ARG A 166 2.11 26.91 -3.41
C ARG A 166 0.96 26.62 -4.37
N LEU A 167 -0.13 27.40 -4.30
CA LEU A 167 -1.19 27.33 -5.29
C LEU A 167 -0.89 28.32 -6.43
N LEU A 168 -0.72 27.82 -7.65
CA LEU A 168 -0.85 28.65 -8.84
C LEU A 168 -2.34 28.87 -9.08
N ASP A 169 -2.81 30.06 -8.70
CA ASP A 169 -4.20 30.48 -8.87
C ASP A 169 -4.56 30.66 -10.35
N ARG A 170 -5.85 30.68 -10.70
CA ARG A 170 -6.37 30.90 -12.08
C ARG A 170 -5.81 32.15 -12.76
N SER A 171 -5.32 33.11 -11.98
CA SER A 171 -4.68 34.33 -12.45
C SER A 171 -3.23 34.14 -12.93
N GLU A 172 -2.63 32.97 -12.66
CA GLU A 172 -1.28 32.57 -13.09
C GLU A 172 -1.33 31.75 -14.38
N VAL A 173 -1.56 32.46 -15.48
CA VAL A 173 -1.54 31.95 -16.86
C VAL A 173 -0.35 32.53 -17.63
N LEU A 174 0.10 31.84 -18.71
CA LEU A 174 1.26 32.24 -19.51
C LEU A 174 1.17 33.70 -20.01
N ALA A 175 0.00 34.11 -20.53
CA ALA A 175 -0.21 35.50 -20.95
C ALA A 175 -1.09 36.24 -19.94
N LYS A 176 -0.45 36.84 -18.92
CA LYS A 176 -1.12 37.74 -17.97
C LYS A 176 -1.46 39.08 -18.62
N ASP A 177 -2.69 39.57 -18.45
CA ASP A 177 -3.05 40.92 -18.86
C ASP A 177 -2.45 41.93 -17.87
N THR A 178 -1.31 42.52 -18.23
CA THR A 178 -0.60 43.52 -17.42
C THR A 178 -1.36 44.86 -17.30
N ARG A 179 -2.48 45.04 -18.00
CA ARG A 179 -3.27 46.30 -17.94
C ARG A 179 -4.06 46.44 -16.65
N VAL A 180 -4.42 45.34 -15.99
CA VAL A 180 -5.20 45.35 -14.72
C VAL A 180 -4.29 45.52 -13.49
N SER A 181 -3.00 45.17 -13.59
CA SER A 181 -2.04 45.26 -12.47
C SER A 181 -1.39 46.65 -12.29
N ARG A 182 -1.98 47.71 -12.86
CA ARG A 182 -1.64 49.12 -12.54
C ARG A 182 -2.57 49.71 -11.47
N GLY A 183 -3.04 48.89 -10.54
CA GLY A 183 -3.86 49.31 -9.41
C GLY A 183 -3.03 49.97 -8.30
N GLY A 184 -2.61 51.22 -8.50
CA GLY A 184 -2.22 52.17 -7.45
C GLY A 184 -1.07 51.80 -6.51
N LEU A 185 -0.63 52.77 -5.71
CA LEU A 185 0.47 52.67 -4.72
C LEU A 185 0.28 51.56 -3.66
N PHE A 186 -0.91 50.93 -3.59
CA PHE A 186 -1.24 49.84 -2.65
C PHE A 186 -0.84 48.44 -3.14
N ALA A 187 -0.67 48.21 -4.45
CA ALA A 187 -0.21 46.92 -4.98
C ALA A 187 1.28 46.65 -4.68
N ALA A 188 2.10 47.72 -4.61
CA ALA A 188 3.51 47.62 -4.25
C ALA A 188 3.73 47.19 -2.78
N ALA A 189 2.82 47.58 -1.87
CA ALA A 189 2.86 47.16 -0.47
C ALA A 189 2.46 45.68 -0.27
N ALA A 190 1.55 45.16 -1.10
CA ALA A 190 1.18 43.74 -1.11
C ALA A 190 2.25 42.84 -1.76
N ALA A 191 3.06 43.38 -2.68
CA ALA A 191 4.21 42.69 -3.26
C ALA A 191 5.38 42.53 -2.25
N LEU A 192 5.47 43.40 -1.24
CA LEU A 192 6.47 43.33 -0.17
C LEU A 192 6.15 42.29 0.92
N THR A 193 4.90 41.85 1.03
CA THR A 193 4.45 40.85 2.02
C THR A 193 4.27 39.45 1.45
N LYS A 194 4.30 39.29 0.12
CA LYS A 194 4.39 37.97 -0.52
C LYS A 194 5.87 37.55 -0.52
N PRO A 195 6.24 36.41 0.08
CA PRO A 195 7.63 35.98 0.09
C PRO A 195 8.14 35.89 -1.35
N LEU A 196 9.23 36.60 -1.63
CA LEU A 196 10.05 36.50 -2.83
C LEU A 196 10.63 35.08 -2.90
N ILE A 197 9.87 34.14 -3.45
CA ILE A 197 10.42 32.88 -3.93
C ILE A 197 10.62 33.06 -5.43
N SER A 198 11.85 33.38 -5.79
CA SER A 198 12.37 33.55 -7.14
C SER A 198 12.41 32.21 -7.87
N GLU A 199 11.25 31.61 -8.12
CA GLU A 199 11.13 30.57 -9.14
C GLU A 199 9.96 30.97 -10.03
N GLU A 200 10.27 31.19 -11.32
CA GLU A 200 9.24 31.49 -12.30
C GLU A 200 8.18 30.38 -12.27
N PRO A 201 6.88 30.72 -12.17
CA PRO A 201 5.80 29.75 -11.92
C PRO A 201 5.72 28.58 -12.91
N PHE A 202 6.38 28.69 -14.06
CA PHE A 202 6.34 27.73 -15.17
C PHE A 202 7.66 26.99 -15.40
N GLN A 203 8.67 27.19 -14.55
CA GLN A 203 9.91 26.43 -14.61
C GLN A 203 9.75 25.09 -13.91
N LEU A 204 10.09 24.01 -14.62
CA LEU A 204 10.08 22.66 -14.06
C LEU A 204 11.20 22.47 -13.02
N GLY A 205 12.38 23.06 -13.26
CA GLY A 205 13.50 23.09 -12.32
C GLY A 205 13.81 21.73 -11.69
N ASP A 206 13.98 21.74 -10.37
CA ASP A 206 14.30 20.55 -9.57
C ASP A 206 13.08 19.64 -9.30
N ARG A 207 11.86 20.07 -9.66
CA ARG A 207 10.62 19.31 -9.42
C ARG A 207 10.63 17.96 -10.11
N ILE A 208 11.34 17.85 -11.24
CA ILE A 208 11.47 16.61 -12.02
C ILE A 208 12.15 15.48 -11.24
N LYS A 209 13.01 15.80 -10.26
CA LYS A 209 13.74 14.83 -9.43
C LYS A 209 12.81 13.94 -8.59
N ILE A 210 11.56 14.35 -8.41
CA ILE A 210 10.56 13.53 -7.70
C ILE A 210 10.30 12.19 -8.40
N LEU A 211 10.45 12.14 -9.74
CA LEU A 211 10.24 10.91 -10.51
C LEU A 211 11.34 9.88 -10.26
N THR A 212 12.58 10.33 -10.03
CA THR A 212 13.75 9.47 -9.77
C THR A 212 13.93 9.11 -8.30
N SER A 213 13.41 9.93 -7.39
CA SER A 213 13.63 9.79 -5.94
C SER A 213 12.29 9.80 -5.17
N GLN A 214 11.40 8.87 -5.52
CA GLN A 214 10.04 8.81 -4.95
C GLN A 214 10.05 8.62 -3.43
N GLU A 215 10.94 7.77 -2.92
CA GLU A 215 11.11 7.43 -1.50
C GLU A 215 11.64 8.57 -0.64
N SER A 216 12.62 9.34 -1.15
CA SER A 216 13.29 10.37 -0.35
C SER A 216 12.46 11.65 -0.19
N ASN A 217 11.34 11.75 -0.91
CA ASN A 217 10.49 12.94 -0.96
C ASN A 217 9.19 12.79 -0.14
N ILE A 218 9.14 11.82 0.79
CA ILE A 218 7.99 11.60 1.68
C ILE A 218 8.02 12.62 2.81
N ILE A 219 6.93 13.37 2.96
CA ILE A 219 6.77 14.33 4.06
C ILE A 219 6.41 13.57 5.33
N ASN A 220 7.36 13.49 6.27
CA ASN A 220 7.12 12.92 7.59
C ASN A 220 6.41 13.92 8.52
N SER A 221 5.67 13.40 9.51
CA SER A 221 4.94 14.20 10.52
C SER A 221 5.79 15.27 11.20
N HIS A 222 7.04 14.95 11.53
CA HIS A 222 7.98 15.88 12.17
C HIS A 222 8.45 16.99 11.20
N MET A 223 8.58 16.69 9.91
CA MET A 223 8.93 17.68 8.90
C MET A 223 7.77 18.65 8.64
N ALA A 224 6.52 18.23 8.86
CA ALA A 224 5.36 19.09 8.67
C ALA A 224 5.24 20.22 9.71
N GLU A 225 5.79 20.02 10.92
CA GLU A 225 5.66 20.97 12.03
C GLU A 225 6.78 22.04 12.04
N ASP A 226 7.98 21.69 11.57
CA ASP A 226 9.16 22.58 11.62
C ASP A 226 9.35 23.45 10.37
N THR A 227 8.69 23.12 9.26
CA THR A 227 9.08 23.68 7.96
C THR A 227 8.17 24.83 7.52
N LYS A 228 8.67 26.07 7.60
CA LYS A 228 8.08 27.26 6.91
C LYS A 228 8.25 27.22 5.38
N ARG A 229 8.44 26.04 4.78
CA ARG A 229 8.64 25.87 3.32
C ARG A 229 7.30 25.62 2.65
N TYR A 230 7.16 26.18 1.46
CA TYR A 230 6.04 25.87 0.58
C TYR A 230 6.32 24.56 -0.13
N PHE A 231 5.33 23.66 -0.13
CA PHE A 231 5.40 22.41 -0.89
C PHE A 231 4.66 22.55 -2.22
N HIS A 232 5.19 21.88 -3.24
CA HIS A 232 4.50 21.69 -4.52
C HIS A 232 3.43 20.60 -4.40
N LEU A 233 2.44 20.64 -5.29
CA LEU A 233 1.31 19.72 -5.29
C LEU A 233 1.77 18.27 -5.43
N GLU A 234 2.70 18.00 -6.35
CA GLU A 234 3.22 16.66 -6.62
C GLU A 234 3.96 16.06 -5.44
N THR A 235 4.58 16.87 -4.57
CA THR A 235 5.27 16.38 -3.36
C THR A 235 4.27 15.85 -2.34
N ILE A 236 3.17 16.56 -2.13
CA ILE A 236 2.08 16.14 -1.23
C ILE A 236 1.38 14.90 -1.82
N PHE A 237 1.10 14.94 -3.12
CA PHE A 237 0.51 13.81 -3.84
C PHE A 237 1.37 12.56 -3.75
N ASN A 238 2.69 12.68 -4.00
CA ASN A 238 3.66 11.60 -3.89
C ASN A 238 3.68 11.04 -2.47
N SER A 239 3.83 11.91 -1.46
CA SER A 239 3.93 11.50 -0.05
C SER A 239 2.74 10.65 0.39
N PHE A 240 1.52 11.04 0.01
CA PHE A 240 0.32 10.28 0.35
C PHE A 240 0.25 8.94 -0.40
N ASN A 241 0.34 8.99 -1.73
CA ASN A 241 0.13 7.82 -2.55
C ASN A 241 1.24 6.78 -2.41
N TYR A 242 2.49 7.21 -2.29
CA TYR A 242 3.63 6.31 -2.08
C TYR A 242 3.43 5.47 -0.82
N VAL A 243 3.15 6.13 0.31
CA VAL A 243 2.96 5.45 1.61
C VAL A 243 1.73 4.53 1.55
N LEU A 244 0.65 4.95 0.91
CA LEU A 244 -0.55 4.11 0.76
C LEU A 244 -0.29 2.87 -0.08
N ILE A 245 0.34 3.03 -1.25
CA ILE A 245 0.61 1.94 -2.19
C ILE A 245 1.61 0.95 -1.60
N ASP A 246 2.65 1.43 -0.90
CA ASP A 246 3.66 0.55 -0.32
C ASP A 246 3.10 -0.29 0.84
N ASN A 247 2.37 0.34 1.77
CA ASN A 247 1.69 -0.38 2.85
C ASN A 247 0.64 -1.38 2.33
N ALA A 248 -0.16 -0.96 1.34
CA ALA A 248 -1.14 -1.84 0.72
C ALA A 248 -0.49 -3.01 -0.02
N SER A 249 0.65 -2.78 -0.67
CA SER A 249 1.43 -3.84 -1.33
C SER A 249 1.94 -4.86 -0.32
N ALA A 250 2.54 -4.39 0.78
CA ALA A 250 3.04 -5.27 1.85
C ALA A 250 1.91 -6.10 2.48
N GLU A 251 0.76 -5.46 2.75
CA GLU A 251 -0.40 -6.15 3.32
C GLU A 251 -0.97 -7.21 2.37
N TYR A 252 -1.10 -6.92 1.08
CA TYR A 252 -1.57 -7.91 0.12
C TYR A 252 -0.69 -9.15 0.09
N LEU A 253 0.64 -8.97 0.06
CA LEU A 253 1.59 -10.09 0.10
C LEU A 253 1.47 -10.90 1.40
N PHE A 254 1.33 -10.22 2.54
CA PHE A 254 1.11 -10.86 3.83
C PHE A 254 -0.19 -11.68 3.84
N LEU A 255 -1.31 -11.14 3.33
CA LEU A 255 -2.59 -11.85 3.28
C LEU A 255 -2.49 -13.13 2.44
N VAL A 256 -1.78 -13.08 1.30
CA VAL A 256 -1.53 -14.26 0.46
C VAL A 256 -0.70 -15.30 1.22
N GLU A 257 0.38 -14.86 1.87
CA GLU A 257 1.31 -15.76 2.56
C GLU A 257 0.71 -16.41 3.82
N PHE A 258 0.07 -15.62 4.69
CA PHE A 258 -0.42 -16.10 5.99
C PHE A 258 -1.74 -16.87 5.88
N PHE A 259 -2.71 -16.36 5.11
CA PHE A 259 -4.04 -16.99 5.05
C PHE A 259 -4.18 -18.03 3.94
N GLY A 260 -3.34 -17.96 2.90
CA GLY A 260 -3.35 -18.93 1.78
C GLY A 260 -4.72 -19.03 1.08
N TYR A 261 -5.50 -17.95 1.05
CA TYR A 261 -6.80 -17.94 0.37
C TYR A 261 -6.64 -17.88 -1.15
N SER A 262 -7.71 -18.22 -1.87
CA SER A 262 -7.77 -17.98 -3.32
C SER A 262 -7.60 -16.50 -3.62
N ASN A 263 -7.04 -16.18 -4.80
CA ASN A 263 -6.79 -14.81 -5.22
C ASN A 263 -8.04 -13.92 -5.12
N ASP A 264 -9.22 -14.45 -5.44
CA ASP A 264 -10.49 -13.72 -5.38
C ASP A 264 -10.88 -13.36 -3.95
N ARG A 265 -10.75 -14.31 -3.01
CA ARG A 265 -11.07 -14.08 -1.60
C ARG A 265 -10.07 -13.12 -0.97
N THR A 266 -8.78 -13.27 -1.27
CA THR A 266 -7.75 -12.33 -0.83
C THR A 266 -8.02 -10.92 -1.36
N SER A 267 -8.43 -10.80 -2.62
CA SER A 267 -8.79 -9.51 -3.21
C SER A 267 -9.99 -8.88 -2.50
N SER A 268 -11.04 -9.66 -2.20
CA SER A 268 -12.21 -9.18 -1.45
C SER A 268 -11.84 -8.67 -0.04
N ILE A 269 -11.05 -9.46 0.71
CA ILE A 269 -10.57 -9.07 2.04
C ILE A 269 -9.68 -7.82 1.97
N PHE A 270 -8.81 -7.74 0.98
CA PHE A 270 -7.96 -6.59 0.76
C PHE A 270 -8.79 -5.32 0.51
N GLN A 271 -9.80 -5.41 -0.35
CA GLN A 271 -10.73 -4.29 -0.56
C GLN A 271 -11.45 -3.95 0.75
N GLU A 272 -11.88 -4.95 1.50
CA GLU A 272 -12.52 -4.73 2.79
C GLU A 272 -11.66 -3.90 3.78
N ILE A 273 -10.35 -4.10 3.79
CA ILE A 273 -9.38 -3.38 4.64
C ILE A 273 -9.10 -1.98 4.10
N PHE A 274 -8.76 -1.86 2.81
CA PHE A 274 -8.21 -0.62 2.25
C PHE A 274 -9.22 0.31 1.60
N GLN A 275 -10.44 -0.13 1.30
CA GLN A 275 -11.46 0.73 0.67
C GLN A 275 -11.65 2.07 1.41
N PRO A 276 -11.75 2.13 2.75
CA PRO A 276 -11.82 3.41 3.45
C PRO A 276 -10.57 4.29 3.24
N SER A 277 -9.38 3.68 3.22
CA SER A 277 -8.10 4.39 3.01
C SER A 277 -7.96 4.90 1.57
N PHE A 278 -8.39 4.09 0.59
CA PHE A 278 -8.51 4.53 -0.80
C PHE A 278 -9.52 5.65 -0.94
N ASN A 279 -10.66 5.61 -0.25
CA ASN A 279 -11.63 6.70 -0.27
C ASN A 279 -11.06 7.98 0.30
N ILE A 280 -10.23 7.93 1.35
CA ILE A 280 -9.51 9.11 1.87
C ILE A 280 -8.53 9.65 0.82
N GLY A 281 -7.75 8.77 0.19
CA GLY A 281 -6.84 9.17 -0.90
C GLY A 281 -7.57 9.75 -2.09
N MET A 282 -8.65 9.11 -2.51
CA MET A 282 -9.53 9.58 -3.57
C MET A 282 -10.15 10.91 -3.16
N VAL A 283 -10.61 11.12 -1.93
CA VAL A 283 -11.10 12.40 -1.42
C VAL A 283 -10.03 13.49 -1.50
N ASN A 284 -8.80 13.20 -1.09
CA ASN A 284 -7.66 14.12 -1.24
C ASN A 284 -7.42 14.49 -2.70
N ILE A 285 -7.69 13.54 -3.62
CA ILE A 285 -7.57 13.74 -5.06
C ILE A 285 -8.86 14.37 -5.65
N LEU A 286 -10.06 14.12 -5.13
CA LEU A 286 -11.33 14.27 -5.84
C LEU A 286 -12.15 15.50 -5.46
N LEU A 287 -12.17 15.95 -4.22
CA LEU A 287 -13.05 17.06 -3.83
C LEU A 287 -12.69 18.33 -4.63
N TYR A 288 -13.61 18.93 -5.39
CA TYR A 288 -15.03 19.25 -5.08
C TYR A 288 -16.02 18.89 -6.25
N PRO A 289 -17.38 18.82 -6.07
CA PRO A 289 -18.22 19.29 -4.96
C PRO A 289 -19.32 18.31 -4.44
N GLN A 290 -19.92 18.64 -3.28
CA GLN A 290 -21.10 18.03 -2.62
C GLN A 290 -20.83 16.97 -1.54
N THR A 291 -20.34 17.40 -0.36
CA THR A 291 -20.97 17.14 0.96
C THR A 291 -20.09 17.69 2.09
N HIS A 292 -20.61 18.70 2.79
CA HIS A 292 -20.36 19.08 4.20
C HIS A 292 -18.97 18.92 4.89
N VAL A 293 -17.83 19.10 4.22
CA VAL A 293 -16.55 19.45 4.89
C VAL A 293 -15.87 20.61 4.17
N LYS A 294 -16.17 21.82 4.62
CA LYS A 294 -15.95 23.08 3.89
C LYS A 294 -14.56 23.72 4.06
N ASN A 295 -13.64 23.12 4.81
CA ASN A 295 -12.52 23.88 5.36
C ASN A 295 -11.12 23.24 5.18
N LEU A 296 -10.68 22.80 3.98
CA LEU A 296 -9.27 22.98 3.50
C LEU A 296 -8.77 22.05 2.37
N ILE A 297 -9.49 21.00 1.95
CA ILE A 297 -9.02 20.13 0.83
C ILE A 297 -9.76 20.43 -0.49
N SER A 298 -10.87 21.18 -0.45
CA SER A 298 -11.71 21.58 -1.60
C SER A 298 -11.02 22.49 -2.64
N THR A 299 -9.79 22.92 -2.38
CA THR A 299 -9.09 23.96 -3.16
C THR A 299 -7.89 23.42 -3.94
N PHE A 300 -7.43 22.18 -3.67
CA PHE A 300 -6.14 21.72 -4.20
C PHE A 300 -6.10 21.49 -5.72
N ILE A 301 -7.23 21.10 -6.36
CA ILE A 301 -7.18 20.63 -7.76
C ILE A 301 -8.36 21.07 -8.64
N SER A 302 -9.35 21.77 -8.10
CA SER A 302 -10.48 22.25 -8.91
C SER A 302 -10.13 23.46 -9.80
N GLU A 303 -9.09 24.22 -9.44
CA GLU A 303 -8.77 25.51 -10.07
C GLU A 303 -7.25 25.76 -10.28
N ASN A 304 -6.42 24.72 -10.30
CA ASN A 304 -4.96 24.86 -10.44
C ASN A 304 -4.53 24.98 -11.93
N THR A 305 -3.72 25.99 -12.27
CA THR A 305 -3.12 26.16 -13.60
C THR A 305 -1.72 25.55 -13.72
N ASP A 306 -1.21 24.88 -12.68
CA ASP A 306 0.08 24.19 -12.66
C ASP A 306 0.05 22.89 -13.49
N VAL A 307 0.26 23.05 -14.79
CA VAL A 307 0.31 21.94 -15.75
C VAL A 307 1.46 20.98 -15.44
N HIS A 308 2.63 21.49 -15.05
CA HIS A 308 3.79 20.64 -14.71
C HIS A 308 3.51 19.81 -13.46
N GLY A 309 2.93 20.39 -12.41
CA GLY A 309 2.55 19.63 -11.21
C GLY A 309 1.52 18.54 -11.49
N LEU A 310 0.51 18.84 -12.32
CA LEU A 310 -0.48 17.84 -12.75
C LEU A 310 0.16 16.72 -13.58
N LEU A 311 1.04 17.07 -14.52
CA LEU A 311 1.74 16.09 -15.34
C LEU A 311 2.69 15.21 -14.50
N LEU A 312 3.40 15.80 -13.53
CA LEU A 312 4.22 15.06 -12.57
C LEU A 312 3.40 14.05 -11.78
N CYS A 313 2.21 14.42 -11.29
CA CYS A 313 1.29 13.48 -10.61
C CYS A 313 0.84 12.34 -11.54
N ILE A 314 0.56 12.63 -12.80
CA ILE A 314 0.23 11.60 -13.80
C ILE A 314 1.41 10.64 -13.99
N ARG A 315 2.62 11.18 -14.17
CA ARG A 315 3.85 10.38 -14.33
C ARG A 315 4.16 9.52 -13.11
N LEU A 316 4.02 10.08 -11.90
CA LEU A 316 4.15 9.32 -10.66
C LEU A 316 3.13 8.17 -10.60
N THR A 317 1.89 8.43 -10.98
CA THR A 317 0.82 7.41 -10.99
C THR A 317 1.14 6.29 -11.99
N GLN A 318 1.68 6.62 -13.16
CA GLN A 318 2.15 5.63 -14.14
C GLN A 318 3.35 4.82 -13.63
N ALA A 319 4.30 5.47 -12.95
CA ALA A 319 5.43 4.79 -12.33
C ALA A 319 4.96 3.78 -11.26
N TYR A 320 3.97 4.14 -10.43
CA TYR A 320 3.36 3.21 -9.49
C TYR A 320 2.68 2.03 -10.18
N ALA A 321 1.98 2.27 -11.31
CA ALA A 321 1.38 1.19 -12.09
C ALA A 321 2.42 0.17 -12.55
N PHE A 322 3.56 0.65 -13.07
CA PHE A 322 4.66 -0.20 -13.52
C PHE A 322 5.28 -0.97 -12.37
N GLU A 323 5.49 -0.33 -11.22
CA GLU A 323 6.01 -0.99 -10.03
C GLU A 323 5.07 -2.10 -9.54
N LEU A 324 3.76 -1.86 -9.51
CA LEU A 324 2.77 -2.86 -9.10
C LEU A 324 2.74 -4.07 -10.04
N GLN A 325 2.91 -3.85 -11.35
CA GLN A 325 3.06 -4.93 -12.32
C GLN A 325 4.33 -5.74 -12.05
N ARG A 326 5.47 -5.09 -11.77
CA ARG A 326 6.73 -5.74 -11.40
C ARG A 326 6.60 -6.57 -10.12
N ARG A 327 5.90 -6.04 -9.11
CA ARG A 327 5.60 -6.72 -7.84
C ARG A 327 4.48 -7.79 -7.97
N ARG A 328 3.79 -7.86 -9.12
CA ARG A 328 2.64 -8.75 -9.41
C ARG A 328 1.45 -8.56 -8.45
N ILE A 329 1.08 -7.31 -8.18
CA ILE A 329 0.00 -6.95 -7.24
C ILE A 329 -1.22 -6.41 -8.02
N PRO A 330 -2.24 -7.25 -8.31
CA PRO A 330 -3.37 -6.85 -9.15
C PRO A 330 -4.42 -5.98 -8.42
N VAL A 331 -4.46 -6.05 -7.08
CA VAL A 331 -5.55 -5.46 -6.28
C VAL A 331 -5.57 -3.93 -6.26
N LEU A 332 -4.46 -3.29 -6.61
CA LEU A 332 -4.28 -1.83 -6.63
C LEU A 332 -4.54 -1.21 -8.01
N GLU A 333 -4.67 -2.01 -9.07
CA GLU A 333 -4.84 -1.52 -10.44
C GLU A 333 -6.05 -0.59 -10.59
N ASN A 334 -7.19 -0.97 -9.97
CA ASN A 334 -8.40 -0.15 -9.98
C ASN A 334 -8.19 1.22 -9.33
N TYR A 335 -7.41 1.28 -8.25
CA TYR A 335 -7.11 2.54 -7.55
C TYR A 335 -6.25 3.46 -8.42
N ILE A 336 -5.18 2.92 -9.01
CA ILE A 336 -4.30 3.65 -9.93
C ILE A 336 -5.08 4.16 -11.15
N ASN A 337 -5.90 3.32 -11.76
CA ASN A 337 -6.73 3.71 -12.90
C ASN A 337 -7.73 4.81 -12.52
N ALA A 338 -8.33 4.73 -11.33
CA ALA A 338 -9.23 5.77 -10.84
C ALA A 338 -8.51 7.12 -10.69
N ILE A 339 -7.29 7.14 -10.16
CA ILE A 339 -6.48 8.35 -10.07
C ILE A 339 -6.26 8.97 -11.47
N LEU A 340 -5.85 8.16 -12.45
CA LEU A 340 -5.61 8.63 -13.81
C LEU A 340 -6.87 9.20 -14.47
N ILE A 341 -8.02 8.54 -14.30
CA ILE A 341 -9.32 9.00 -14.82
C ILE A 341 -9.65 10.42 -14.30
N HIS A 342 -9.19 10.79 -13.12
CA HIS A 342 -9.43 12.12 -12.55
C HIS A 342 -8.34 13.15 -12.88
N LEU A 343 -7.08 12.74 -12.97
CA LEU A 343 -5.98 13.66 -13.28
C LEU A 343 -6.00 14.14 -14.73
N TRP A 344 -6.30 13.26 -15.70
CA TRP A 344 -6.26 13.60 -17.13
C TRP A 344 -7.23 14.73 -17.54
N PRO A 345 -8.53 14.69 -17.19
CA PRO A 345 -9.46 15.78 -17.53
C PRO A 345 -9.06 17.12 -16.91
N ARG A 346 -8.39 17.10 -15.75
CA ARG A 346 -7.91 18.31 -15.07
C ARG A 346 -6.68 18.88 -15.74
N PHE A 347 -5.74 18.02 -16.11
CA PHE A 347 -4.59 18.41 -16.95
C PHE A 347 -5.07 19.07 -18.26
N GLN A 348 -6.05 18.45 -18.93
CA GLN A 348 -6.62 19.01 -20.15
C GLN A 348 -7.22 20.41 -19.91
N ARG A 349 -8.03 20.58 -18.85
CA ARG A 349 -8.62 21.89 -18.53
C ARG A 349 -7.56 22.95 -18.21
N ALA A 350 -6.49 22.59 -17.51
CA ALA A 350 -5.38 23.51 -17.22
C ALA A 350 -4.67 23.94 -18.52
N MET A 351 -4.41 23.00 -19.43
CA MET A 351 -3.85 23.26 -20.76
C MET A 351 -4.76 24.18 -21.59
N ASP A 352 -6.06 23.90 -21.63
CA ASP A 352 -7.06 24.72 -22.33
C ASP A 352 -7.08 26.16 -21.79
N THR A 353 -6.95 26.32 -20.47
CA THR A 353 -6.90 27.64 -19.82
C THR A 353 -5.68 28.45 -20.26
N HIS A 354 -4.50 27.81 -20.36
CA HIS A 354 -3.30 28.45 -20.90
C HIS A 354 -3.43 28.78 -22.38
N GLY A 355 -4.02 27.88 -23.17
CA GLY A 355 -4.30 28.12 -24.60
C GLY A 355 -5.25 29.29 -24.82
N GLU A 356 -6.31 29.39 -24.03
CA GLU A 356 -7.23 30.53 -24.07
C GLU A 356 -6.56 31.85 -23.68
N SER A 357 -5.71 31.83 -22.64
CA SER A 357 -4.93 32.99 -22.22
C SER A 357 -4.01 33.48 -23.35
N LEU A 358 -3.28 32.58 -24.00
CA LEU A 358 -2.42 32.92 -25.15
C LEU A 358 -3.24 33.48 -26.32
N ARG A 359 -4.40 32.91 -26.64
CA ARG A 359 -5.25 33.39 -27.73
C ARG A 359 -5.82 34.79 -27.47
N LYS A 360 -6.29 35.05 -26.24
CA LYS A 360 -6.91 36.32 -25.85
C LYS A 360 -5.89 37.43 -25.64
N ASN A 361 -4.80 37.13 -24.94
CA ASN A 361 -3.84 38.14 -24.48
C ASN A 361 -2.57 38.20 -25.34
N GLY A 362 -2.19 37.11 -26.01
CA GLY A 362 -1.04 37.11 -26.93
C GLY A 362 -1.24 38.03 -28.14
N ALA A 363 -2.48 38.13 -28.64
CA ALA A 363 -2.81 39.01 -29.77
C ALA A 363 -2.84 40.51 -29.40
N THR A 364 -2.95 40.86 -28.11
CA THR A 364 -3.04 42.25 -27.62
C THR A 364 -1.74 42.77 -27.01
N MET A 365 -0.70 41.92 -26.98
CA MET A 365 0.65 42.35 -26.59
C MET A 365 1.25 43.23 -27.68
N LYS A 366 1.76 44.39 -27.28
CA LYS A 366 2.36 45.33 -28.22
C LYS A 366 3.59 44.67 -28.87
N PRO A 367 3.77 44.79 -30.19
CA PRO A 367 5.04 44.42 -30.81
C PRO A 367 6.17 45.20 -30.13
N PHE A 368 7.33 44.54 -30.00
CA PHE A 368 8.54 45.10 -29.41
C PHE A 368 8.80 46.51 -29.98
N GLN A 369 8.90 47.52 -29.12
CA GLN A 369 9.36 48.84 -29.56
C GLN A 369 10.87 48.72 -29.76
N ASN A 370 11.31 48.76 -31.01
CA ASN A 370 12.73 48.67 -31.41
C ASN A 370 13.56 49.75 -30.70
N ASN A 371 14.21 49.38 -29.61
CA ASN A 371 15.49 49.98 -29.22
C ASN A 371 16.56 49.04 -29.76
N GLU A 372 17.43 49.53 -30.65
CA GLU A 372 18.43 48.76 -31.40
C GLU A 372 19.48 48.01 -30.55
N SER A 373 19.35 48.01 -29.22
CA SER A 373 20.30 47.41 -28.27
C SER A 373 19.75 46.23 -27.46
N ASP A 374 18.47 45.85 -27.61
CA ASP A 374 17.88 44.74 -26.83
C ASP A 374 17.63 43.50 -27.69
N THR A 375 18.56 42.53 -27.65
CA THR A 375 18.46 41.21 -28.29
C THR A 375 17.66 40.18 -27.48
N VAL A 376 17.02 40.59 -26.39
CA VAL A 376 16.34 39.67 -25.46
C VAL A 376 14.95 39.33 -26.00
N PRO A 377 14.60 38.03 -26.17
CA PRO A 377 13.27 37.64 -26.68
C PRO A 377 12.18 38.07 -25.70
N HIS A 378 10.98 38.35 -26.22
CA HIS A 378 9.85 38.80 -25.42
C HIS A 378 9.59 37.85 -24.23
N PRO A 379 9.28 38.35 -23.00
CA PRO A 379 9.11 37.51 -21.81
C PRO A 379 8.08 36.39 -21.98
N LEU A 380 6.99 36.64 -22.72
CA LEU A 380 6.00 35.60 -23.07
C LEU A 380 6.63 34.45 -23.89
N THR A 381 7.51 34.77 -24.85
CA THR A 381 8.22 33.77 -25.65
C THR A 381 9.16 32.94 -24.78
N GLN A 382 9.84 33.57 -23.82
CA GLN A 382 10.70 32.86 -22.85
C GLN A 382 9.87 31.94 -21.95
N GLN A 383 8.77 32.42 -21.38
CA GLN A 383 7.88 31.64 -20.52
C GLN A 383 7.21 30.48 -21.28
N PHE A 384 6.78 30.71 -22.52
CA PHE A 384 6.23 29.66 -23.37
C PHE A 384 7.29 28.60 -23.71
N ALA A 385 8.52 29.01 -24.04
CA ALA A 385 9.62 28.09 -24.32
C ALA A 385 9.97 27.23 -23.09
N GLN A 386 10.08 27.84 -21.90
CA GLN A 386 10.31 27.11 -20.64
C GLN A 386 9.15 26.16 -20.31
N PHE A 387 7.91 26.61 -20.51
CA PHE A 387 6.74 25.78 -20.28
C PHE A 387 6.74 24.53 -21.17
N LEU A 388 6.97 24.71 -22.47
CA LEU A 388 7.04 23.63 -23.44
C LEU A 388 8.22 22.70 -23.17
N GLN A 389 9.40 23.26 -22.85
CA GLN A 389 10.57 22.46 -22.46
C GLN A 389 10.24 21.56 -21.26
N GLY A 390 9.53 22.08 -20.26
CA GLY A 390 9.11 21.29 -19.11
C GLY A 390 8.21 20.11 -19.50
N ILE A 391 7.23 20.32 -20.40
CA ILE A 391 6.38 19.22 -20.90
C ILE A 391 7.22 18.17 -21.63
N LEU A 392 8.08 18.59 -22.56
CA LEU A 392 8.91 17.67 -23.34
C LEU A 392 9.86 16.84 -22.46
N SER A 393 10.48 17.46 -21.46
CA SER A 393 11.35 16.73 -20.53
C SER A 393 10.60 15.64 -19.76
N LEU A 394 9.34 15.89 -19.40
CA LEU A 394 8.46 14.91 -18.73
C LEU A 394 7.92 13.83 -19.68
N GLU A 395 8.02 13.99 -21.00
CA GLU A 395 7.71 12.95 -21.98
C GLU A 395 8.92 12.05 -22.25
N THR A 396 10.14 12.61 -22.29
CA THR A 396 11.35 11.84 -22.65
C THR A 396 11.75 10.77 -21.63
N ILE A 397 11.40 10.94 -20.35
CA ILE A 397 11.76 10.01 -19.26
C ILE A 397 11.12 8.62 -19.44
N ASP A 398 10.01 8.52 -20.16
CA ASP A 398 9.29 7.25 -20.38
C ASP A 398 9.88 6.40 -21.51
N ALA A 399 10.67 6.98 -22.40
CA ALA A 399 11.19 6.27 -23.57
C ALA A 399 12.14 5.11 -23.21
N GLU A 400 12.73 5.12 -22.01
CA GLU A 400 13.64 4.07 -21.55
C GLU A 400 12.96 2.97 -20.70
N ASN A 401 11.77 3.22 -20.13
CA ASN A 401 11.18 2.35 -19.11
C ASN A 401 9.79 1.76 -19.45
N GLU A 402 9.12 2.19 -20.53
CA GLU A 402 7.80 1.65 -20.93
C GLU A 402 7.87 0.40 -21.85
N PRO A 403 7.00 -0.61 -21.64
CA PRO A 403 6.72 -1.60 -22.67
C PRO A 403 6.00 -0.94 -23.86
N ILE A 404 6.43 -1.30 -25.08
CA ILE A 404 6.08 -0.69 -26.37
C ILE A 404 4.56 -0.49 -26.61
N ASN A 405 3.70 -1.23 -25.92
CA ASN A 405 2.24 -1.18 -26.06
C ASN A 405 1.54 0.00 -25.35
N SER A 406 2.18 0.69 -24.40
CA SER A 406 1.59 1.88 -23.74
C SER A 406 1.84 3.20 -24.50
N ARG A 407 2.82 3.22 -25.41
CA ARG A 407 3.25 4.41 -26.17
C ARG A 407 2.16 5.04 -27.05
N SER A 408 1.04 4.36 -27.28
CA SER A 408 0.00 4.80 -28.24
C SER A 408 -1.44 4.71 -27.74
N GLY A 409 -1.67 4.42 -26.46
CA GLY A 409 -3.01 4.07 -25.96
C GLY A 409 -3.84 5.21 -25.34
N PHE A 410 -3.20 6.21 -24.72
CA PHE A 410 -3.92 7.15 -23.83
C PHE A 410 -3.57 8.64 -23.98
N LEU A 411 -2.79 9.01 -24.99
CA LEU A 411 -2.91 10.36 -25.53
C LEU A 411 -4.15 10.33 -26.43
N PRO A 412 -5.25 11.06 -26.13
CA PRO A 412 -6.16 11.40 -27.20
C PRO A 412 -5.28 11.98 -28.31
N ARG A 413 -5.39 11.44 -29.51
CA ARG A 413 -4.81 12.01 -30.73
C ARG A 413 -5.46 13.37 -30.99
N THR A 414 -5.33 14.33 -30.08
CA THR A 414 -5.43 15.74 -30.41
C THR A 414 -4.17 16.05 -31.19
N LYS A 415 -4.33 15.97 -32.51
CA LYS A 415 -3.54 16.69 -33.49
C LYS A 415 -3.02 17.99 -32.85
N LEU A 416 -1.75 17.99 -32.44
CA LEU A 416 -0.94 19.19 -32.44
C LEU A 416 -0.76 19.57 -33.92
N MET A 417 -1.79 20.14 -34.50
CA MET A 417 -1.69 20.92 -35.73
C MET A 417 -1.75 22.37 -35.30
N PHE A 418 -0.57 22.99 -35.32
CA PHE A 418 -0.29 24.44 -35.34
C PHE A 418 -0.84 25.31 -34.20
#